data_AF-A0A9P8K3Y0-F1
#
_entry.id   AF-A0A9P8K3Y0-F1
#
_cell.length_a   1.000
_cell.length_b   1.000
_cell.length_c   1.000
_cell.angle_alpha   90.00
_cell.angle_beta   90.00
_cell.angle_gamma   90.00
#
_symmetry.space_group_name_H-M   'P 1'
#
loop_
_entity.id
_entity.type
_entity.pdbx_description
1 polymer ?
#
loop_
_entity_poly.entity_id
_entity_poly.type
_entity_poly.pdbx_seq_one_letter_code
_entity_poly.pdbx_strand_id
1 'polypeptide(L)'
;MHPDLHLHNIFVDPDDPTTMTAFIDWQGTSIEPAFEHAGMVLDLETTHLHFPGKRNSEGDSHRVLERVYDAFVRAYIPRLAAVRTIDDDLLRLFRYCHRTWVDGITVLRDELINLSTRWEEFGLPSPCPYTPPSGRALQDHEKDHRSFLQALELKESLTDQLQTTNDGWIQSELWDETQENHKNAFMTLLEAISQPDSDQSWYWMDQTSSDLGTGPPVLIWELVQ
;
A
#
# COMPACT_ATOMS: atom_id res chain seq x y z
N MET A 1 2.12 -18.40 3.48
CA MET A 1 2.31 -18.52 2.01
C MET A 1 3.76 -18.18 1.68
N HIS A 2 4.23 -18.25 0.43
CA HIS A 2 5.52 -17.60 0.10
C HIS A 2 5.29 -16.09 0.12
N PRO A 3 5.90 -15.32 1.04
CA PRO A 3 5.52 -13.93 1.27
C PRO A 3 5.93 -13.02 0.11
N ASP A 4 6.98 -13.39 -0.63
CA ASP A 4 7.57 -12.57 -1.69
C ASP A 4 7.63 -13.30 -3.05
N LEU A 5 6.53 -13.97 -3.43
CA LEU A 5 6.52 -14.74 -4.68
C LEU A 5 6.21 -13.82 -5.87
N HIS A 6 7.26 -13.39 -6.58
CA HIS A 6 7.20 -12.62 -7.83
C HIS A 6 8.15 -13.22 -8.88
N LEU A 7 8.08 -12.77 -10.14
CA LEU A 7 8.86 -13.38 -11.23
C LEU A 7 10.38 -13.40 -10.99
N HIS A 8 10.96 -12.38 -10.34
CA HIS A 8 12.40 -12.40 -10.01
C HIS A 8 12.80 -13.52 -9.04
N ASN A 9 11.84 -14.11 -8.32
CA ASN A 9 12.05 -15.25 -7.42
C ASN A 9 11.68 -16.59 -8.08
N ILE A 10 11.39 -16.61 -9.39
CA ILE A 10 11.01 -17.79 -10.17
C ILE A 10 12.04 -18.01 -11.28
N PHE A 11 12.67 -19.19 -11.29
CA PHE A 11 13.52 -19.62 -12.39
C PHE A 11 12.70 -20.51 -13.34
N VAL A 12 12.91 -20.30 -14.65
CA VAL A 12 12.30 -21.08 -15.73
C VAL A 12 13.37 -21.77 -16.55
N ASP A 13 12.98 -22.79 -17.29
CA ASP A 13 13.87 -23.47 -18.24
C ASP A 13 14.23 -22.52 -19.39
N PRO A 14 15.51 -22.40 -19.77
CA PRO A 14 15.93 -21.48 -20.84
C PRO A 14 15.46 -21.92 -22.23
N ASP A 15 15.21 -23.22 -22.43
CA ASP A 15 14.73 -23.80 -23.69
C ASP A 15 13.18 -23.86 -23.72
N ASP A 16 12.53 -23.94 -22.55
CA ASP A 16 11.07 -23.87 -22.40
C ASP A 16 10.62 -22.98 -21.22
N PRO A 17 10.36 -21.67 -21.46
CA PRO A 17 9.93 -20.73 -20.42
C PRO A 17 8.58 -21.05 -19.75
N THR A 18 7.81 -22.02 -20.25
CA THR A 18 6.58 -22.48 -19.61
C THR A 18 6.84 -23.44 -18.44
N THR A 19 8.07 -23.96 -18.34
CA THR A 19 8.51 -24.88 -17.30
C THR A 19 9.26 -24.13 -16.20
N MET A 20 8.66 -24.07 -15.01
CA MET A 20 9.34 -23.56 -13.81
C MET A 20 10.36 -24.59 -13.30
N THR A 21 11.60 -24.17 -13.06
CA THR A 21 12.69 -25.04 -12.59
C THR A 21 12.98 -24.88 -11.11
N ALA A 22 12.82 -23.67 -10.57
CA ALA A 22 12.99 -23.40 -9.14
C ALA A 22 12.23 -22.14 -8.69
N PHE A 23 11.97 -22.03 -7.39
CA PHE A 23 11.63 -20.78 -6.73
C PHE A 23 12.63 -20.54 -5.58
N ILE A 24 13.03 -19.29 -5.37
CA ILE A 24 13.98 -18.87 -4.33
C ILE A 24 13.29 -17.94 -3.33
N ASP A 25 14.05 -17.51 -2.32
CA ASP A 25 13.60 -16.54 -1.30
C ASP A 25 12.44 -17.02 -0.40
N TRP A 26 12.27 -18.34 -0.30
CA TRP A 26 11.17 -18.96 0.45
C TRP A 26 11.36 -18.98 1.97
N GLN A 27 12.48 -18.47 2.51
CA GLN A 27 12.77 -18.55 3.95
C GLN A 27 11.74 -17.84 4.85
N GLY A 28 10.92 -16.95 4.30
CA GLY A 28 9.79 -16.33 5.01
C GLY A 28 8.49 -17.12 4.94
N THR A 29 8.48 -18.32 4.34
CA THR A 29 7.26 -19.09 4.12
C THR A 29 6.64 -19.56 5.43
N SER A 30 5.35 -19.30 5.57
CA SER A 30 4.56 -19.60 6.77
C SER A 30 3.25 -20.31 6.43
N ILE A 31 2.59 -20.89 7.43
CA ILE A 31 1.19 -21.32 7.33
C ILE A 31 0.33 -20.16 7.83
N GLU A 32 -0.44 -19.56 6.92
CA GLU A 32 -1.25 -18.37 7.18
C GLU A 32 -2.75 -18.62 6.93
N PRO A 33 -3.63 -17.88 7.62
CA PRO A 33 -5.03 -17.84 7.26
C PRO A 33 -5.24 -17.33 5.83
N ALA A 34 -6.20 -17.91 5.11
CA ALA A 34 -6.46 -17.52 3.72
C ALA A 34 -6.90 -16.06 3.55
N PHE A 35 -7.39 -15.40 4.61
CA PHE A 35 -7.78 -13.99 4.57
C PHE A 35 -6.61 -13.03 4.41
N GLU A 36 -5.41 -13.43 4.83
CA GLU A 36 -4.19 -12.64 4.60
C GLU A 36 -3.93 -12.48 3.11
N HIS A 37 -4.42 -13.38 2.27
CA HIS A 37 -4.19 -13.36 0.82
C HIS A 37 -5.45 -13.06 0.01
N ALA A 38 -6.58 -12.83 0.68
CA ALA A 38 -7.86 -12.65 0.01
C ALA A 38 -7.90 -11.37 -0.82
N GLY A 39 -7.19 -10.31 -0.39
CA GLY A 39 -7.07 -9.09 -1.18
C GLY A 39 -5.98 -9.13 -2.24
N MET A 40 -5.17 -10.18 -2.38
CA MET A 40 -4.08 -10.18 -3.36
C MET A 40 -4.62 -10.19 -4.79
N VAL A 41 -4.11 -9.29 -5.62
CA VAL A 41 -4.36 -9.16 -7.05
C VAL A 41 -3.01 -9.26 -7.75
N LEU A 42 -2.98 -9.94 -8.90
CA LEU A 42 -1.79 -10.02 -9.73
C LEU A 42 -1.60 -8.68 -10.47
N ASP A 43 -0.55 -7.95 -10.14
CA ASP A 43 -0.08 -6.81 -10.92
C ASP A 43 0.65 -7.34 -12.17
N LEU A 44 0.38 -6.75 -13.33
CA LEU A 44 0.93 -7.22 -14.61
C LEU A 44 2.26 -6.59 -14.97
N GLU A 45 2.52 -5.37 -14.52
CA GLU A 45 3.76 -4.66 -14.87
C GLU A 45 4.89 -5.18 -14.01
N THR A 46 4.59 -5.41 -12.74
CA THR A 46 5.58 -5.89 -11.76
C THR A 46 5.53 -7.41 -11.63
N THR A 47 4.39 -8.07 -11.94
CA THR A 47 4.13 -9.50 -11.66
C THR A 47 4.19 -9.88 -10.19
N HIS A 48 4.05 -8.88 -9.32
CA HIS A 48 3.88 -9.06 -7.90
C HIS A 48 2.40 -9.25 -7.55
N LEU A 49 2.16 -9.96 -6.45
CA LEU A 49 0.83 -10.00 -5.84
C LEU A 49 0.70 -8.81 -4.89
N HIS A 50 -0.16 -7.85 -5.21
CA HIS A 50 -0.41 -6.67 -4.39
C HIS A 50 -1.85 -6.61 -3.91
N PHE A 51 -2.08 -5.99 -2.76
CA PHE A 51 -3.43 -5.63 -2.35
C PHE A 51 -3.89 -4.41 -3.17
N PRO A 52 -5.10 -4.41 -3.75
CA PRO A 52 -5.56 -3.28 -4.53
C PRO A 52 -5.69 -2.06 -3.60
N GLY A 53 -4.95 -1.01 -3.92
CA GLY A 53 -5.34 0.36 -3.57
C GLY A 53 -6.60 0.77 -4.34
N LYS A 54 -7.10 1.99 -4.10
CA LYS A 54 -8.25 2.53 -4.85
C LYS A 54 -7.99 2.39 -6.36
N ARG A 55 -8.81 1.58 -7.01
CA ARG A 55 -8.67 1.26 -8.44
C ARG A 55 -9.01 2.48 -9.29
N ASN A 56 -7.99 3.16 -9.81
CA ASN A 56 -8.15 3.99 -10.99
C ASN A 56 -7.87 3.08 -12.20
N SER A 57 -8.90 2.40 -12.70
CA SER A 57 -8.75 1.54 -13.87
C SER A 57 -8.66 2.38 -15.14
N GLU A 58 -7.78 2.01 -16.08
CA GLU A 58 -8.15 1.80 -17.49
C GLU A 58 -7.01 1.18 -18.32
N GLY A 59 -6.87 -0.15 -18.25
CA GLY A 59 -6.12 -0.94 -19.21
C GLY A 59 -6.79 -2.30 -19.43
N ASP A 60 -7.25 -2.60 -20.65
CA ASP A 60 -8.04 -3.80 -20.99
C ASP A 60 -7.28 -5.12 -20.70
N SER A 61 -5.95 -5.12 -20.74
CA SER A 61 -5.10 -6.29 -20.45
C SER A 61 -5.13 -6.72 -18.98
N HIS A 62 -5.20 -5.77 -18.03
CA HIS A 62 -5.25 -6.06 -16.58
C HIS A 62 -6.49 -6.86 -16.19
N ARG A 63 -7.61 -6.60 -16.87
CA ARG A 63 -8.90 -7.23 -16.55
C ARG A 63 -8.97 -8.68 -16.99
N VAL A 64 -8.25 -9.09 -18.04
CA VAL A 64 -8.27 -10.47 -18.52
C VAL A 64 -7.51 -11.38 -17.57
N LEU A 65 -6.32 -10.98 -17.13
CA LEU A 65 -5.48 -11.78 -16.24
C LEU A 65 -6.01 -11.81 -14.81
N GLU A 66 -6.57 -10.72 -14.29
CA GLU A 66 -7.28 -10.74 -13.00
C GLU A 66 -8.44 -11.76 -13.02
N ARG A 67 -9.22 -11.81 -14.11
CA ARG A 67 -10.30 -12.78 -14.27
C ARG A 67 -9.80 -14.22 -14.38
N VAL A 68 -8.69 -14.44 -15.09
CA VAL A 68 -8.06 -15.75 -15.19
C VAL A 68 -7.57 -16.19 -13.81
N TYR A 69 -6.83 -15.34 -13.10
CA TYR A 69 -6.39 -15.60 -11.73
C TYR A 69 -7.57 -15.94 -10.82
N ASP A 70 -8.64 -15.15 -10.84
CA ASP A 70 -9.86 -15.43 -10.08
C ASP A 70 -10.51 -16.77 -10.45
N ALA A 71 -10.53 -17.13 -11.73
CA ALA A 71 -11.03 -18.43 -12.18
C ALA A 71 -10.16 -19.59 -11.66
N PHE A 72 -8.83 -19.44 -11.69
CA PHE A 72 -7.89 -20.42 -11.13
C PHE A 72 -8.05 -20.54 -9.61
N VAL A 73 -8.15 -19.43 -8.88
CA VAL A 73 -8.37 -19.45 -7.43
C VAL A 73 -9.68 -20.16 -7.10
N ARG A 74 -10.77 -19.89 -7.84
CA ARG A 74 -12.05 -20.60 -7.67
C ARG A 74 -11.97 -22.09 -7.96
N ALA A 75 -11.20 -22.48 -8.98
CA ALA A 75 -11.09 -23.88 -9.38
C ALA A 75 -10.15 -24.70 -8.47
N TYR A 76 -9.01 -24.13 -8.08
CA TYR A 76 -7.91 -24.87 -7.44
C TYR A 76 -7.71 -24.53 -5.96
N ILE A 77 -8.21 -23.38 -5.48
CA ILE A 77 -8.00 -22.91 -4.10
C ILE A 77 -9.34 -22.48 -3.47
N PRO A 78 -10.29 -23.43 -3.26
CA PRO A 78 -11.65 -23.11 -2.84
C PRO A 78 -11.74 -22.35 -1.50
N ARG A 79 -10.77 -22.57 -0.60
CA ARG A 79 -10.69 -21.82 0.67
C ARG A 79 -10.37 -20.34 0.43
N LEU A 80 -9.42 -20.03 -0.44
CA LEU A 80 -9.10 -18.65 -0.79
C LEU A 80 -10.27 -18.01 -1.55
N ALA A 81 -10.88 -18.75 -2.47
CA ALA A 81 -12.06 -18.30 -3.20
C ALA A 81 -13.23 -17.93 -2.28
N ALA A 82 -13.49 -18.73 -1.24
CA ALA A 82 -14.53 -18.44 -0.26
C ALA A 82 -14.23 -17.14 0.52
N VAL A 83 -12.99 -16.95 0.95
CA VAL A 83 -12.60 -15.77 1.73
C VAL A 83 -12.61 -14.50 0.86
N ARG A 84 -12.31 -14.59 -0.44
CA ARG A 84 -12.45 -13.50 -1.41
C ARG A 84 -13.89 -13.00 -1.59
N THR A 85 -14.88 -13.69 -1.04
CA THR A 85 -16.29 -13.24 -1.03
C THR A 85 -16.68 -12.50 0.26
N ILE A 86 -15.80 -12.47 1.26
CA ILE A 86 -15.99 -11.68 2.49
C ILE A 86 -15.86 -10.20 2.14
N ASP A 87 -16.64 -9.35 2.82
CA ASP A 87 -16.60 -7.90 2.70
C ASP A 87 -15.17 -7.38 2.96
N ASP A 88 -14.63 -6.58 2.02
CA ASP A 88 -13.24 -6.11 2.10
C ASP A 88 -13.01 -5.22 3.32
N ASP A 89 -14.01 -4.48 3.80
CA ASP A 89 -13.84 -3.63 4.99
C ASP A 89 -13.57 -4.46 6.27
N LEU A 90 -14.06 -5.69 6.33
CA LEU A 90 -13.69 -6.62 7.41
C LEU A 90 -12.26 -7.15 7.24
N LEU A 91 -11.83 -7.36 6.00
CA LEU A 91 -10.50 -7.88 5.66
C LEU A 91 -9.39 -6.82 5.78
N ARG A 92 -9.71 -5.55 5.54
CA ARG A 92 -8.77 -4.42 5.61
C ARG A 92 -8.12 -4.28 6.98
N LEU A 93 -8.85 -4.56 8.06
CA LEU A 93 -8.26 -4.56 9.41
C LEU A 93 -7.03 -5.48 9.48
N PHE A 94 -7.14 -6.72 8.98
CA PHE A 94 -6.04 -7.68 8.99
C PHE A 94 -4.91 -7.27 8.03
N ARG A 95 -5.25 -6.61 6.92
CA ARG A 95 -4.29 -6.07 5.96
C ARG A 95 -3.41 -4.97 6.57
N TYR A 96 -4.01 -4.05 7.33
CA TYR A 96 -3.26 -2.91 7.86
C TYR A 96 -2.63 -3.19 9.23
N CYS A 97 -3.09 -4.19 9.99
CA CYS A 97 -2.50 -4.48 11.30
C CYS A 97 -1.02 -4.90 11.21
N HIS A 98 -0.65 -5.65 10.17
CA HIS A 98 0.73 -6.09 9.94
C HIS A 98 1.60 -5.08 9.18
N ARG A 99 0.98 -4.02 8.63
CA ARG A 99 1.64 -2.97 7.84
C ARG A 99 1.77 -1.64 8.57
N THR A 100 1.46 -1.59 9.87
CA THR A 100 1.59 -0.34 10.66
C THR A 100 3.00 0.26 10.66
N TRP A 101 4.02 -0.56 10.42
CA TRP A 101 5.41 -0.11 10.28
C TRP A 101 5.74 0.43 8.88
N VAL A 102 4.95 0.09 7.85
CA VAL A 102 5.08 0.57 6.46
C VAL A 102 4.17 1.75 6.19
N ASP A 103 2.89 1.60 6.53
CA ASP A 103 1.81 2.53 6.19
C ASP A 103 1.49 3.48 7.35
N GLY A 104 2.17 3.32 8.48
CA GLY A 104 1.88 4.06 9.71
C GLY A 104 0.61 3.61 10.43
N ILE A 105 0.43 4.15 11.63
CA ILE A 105 -0.71 3.80 12.51
C ILE A 105 -2.04 4.46 12.07
N THR A 106 -1.96 5.52 11.28
CA THR A 106 -3.12 6.34 10.90
C THR A 106 -4.15 5.52 10.11
N VAL A 107 -3.70 4.71 9.15
CA VAL A 107 -4.61 3.87 8.34
C VAL A 107 -5.28 2.80 9.20
N LEU A 108 -4.52 2.12 10.07
CA LEU A 108 -5.11 1.14 10.99
C LEU A 108 -6.20 1.77 11.88
N ARG A 109 -5.98 3.02 12.33
CA ARG A 109 -7.00 3.73 13.11
C ARG A 109 -8.24 4.04 12.28
N ASP A 110 -8.08 4.44 11.02
CA ASP A 110 -9.21 4.67 10.10
C ASP A 110 -10.00 3.38 9.88
N GLU A 111 -9.34 2.23 9.66
CA GLU A 111 -10.02 0.93 9.54
C GLU A 111 -10.77 0.52 10.80
N LEU A 112 -10.21 0.77 11.98
CA LEU A 112 -10.88 0.49 13.25
C LEU A 112 -12.13 1.35 13.43
N ILE A 113 -12.07 2.63 13.02
CA ILE A 113 -13.24 3.52 13.01
C ILE A 113 -14.28 2.99 12.04
N ASN A 114 -13.90 2.70 10.79
CA ASN A 114 -14.80 2.16 9.77
C ASN A 114 -15.48 0.86 10.24
N LEU A 115 -14.69 -0.09 10.77
CA LEU A 115 -15.20 -1.35 11.33
C LEU A 115 -16.17 -1.12 12.49
N SER A 116 -15.89 -0.17 13.38
CA SER A 116 -16.76 0.13 14.52
C SER A 116 -18.13 0.68 14.10
N THR A 117 -18.19 1.43 13.00
CA THR A 117 -19.46 1.96 12.48
C THR A 117 -20.33 0.87 11.84
N ARG A 118 -19.71 -0.18 11.30
CA ARG A 118 -20.37 -1.32 10.64
C ARG A 118 -20.40 -2.60 11.48
N TRP A 119 -20.09 -2.53 12.79
CA TRP A 119 -19.90 -3.71 13.65
C TRP A 119 -21.11 -4.66 13.68
N GLU A 120 -22.31 -4.10 13.78
CA GLU A 120 -23.56 -4.87 13.80
C GLU A 120 -23.88 -5.49 12.43
N GLU A 121 -23.52 -4.81 11.33
CA GLU A 121 -23.73 -5.30 9.96
C GLU A 121 -22.96 -6.60 9.70
N PHE A 122 -21.76 -6.72 10.29
CA PHE A 122 -20.94 -7.92 10.21
C PHE A 122 -21.41 -9.07 11.11
N GLY A 123 -22.45 -8.86 11.93
CA GLY A 123 -22.97 -9.88 12.85
C GLY A 123 -21.97 -10.28 13.95
N LEU A 124 -21.05 -9.38 14.31
CA LEU A 124 -20.01 -9.63 15.32
C LEU A 124 -20.57 -9.55 16.75
N PRO A 125 -19.95 -10.24 17.73
CA PRO A 125 -20.40 -10.20 19.12
C PRO A 125 -20.44 -8.77 19.69
N SER A 126 -21.55 -8.41 20.31
CA SER A 126 -21.75 -7.11 20.97
C SER A 126 -21.27 -7.14 22.44
N PRO A 127 -20.73 -6.04 22.99
CA PRO A 127 -20.48 -4.75 22.33
C PRO A 127 -19.19 -4.75 21.50
N CYS A 128 -19.09 -3.82 20.54
CA CYS A 128 -17.83 -3.53 19.87
C CYS A 128 -16.76 -3.16 20.91
N PRO A 129 -15.58 -3.81 20.92
CA PRO A 129 -14.54 -3.54 21.91
C PRO A 129 -13.79 -2.22 21.65
N TYR A 130 -13.91 -1.67 20.44
CA TYR A 130 -13.27 -0.42 20.06
C TYR A 130 -14.23 0.76 20.26
N THR A 131 -13.79 1.76 21.01
CA THR A 131 -14.50 3.03 21.15
C THR A 131 -13.86 4.06 20.23
N PRO A 132 -14.54 4.48 19.14
CA PRO A 132 -13.96 5.46 18.23
C PRO A 132 -13.73 6.81 18.94
N PRO A 133 -12.68 7.56 18.54
CA PRO A 133 -12.43 8.89 19.06
C PRO A 133 -13.60 9.83 18.71
N SER A 134 -13.76 10.91 19.47
CA SER A 134 -14.81 11.91 19.26
C SER A 134 -14.30 13.33 19.44
N GLY A 135 -15.07 14.31 18.94
CA GLY A 135 -14.74 15.72 19.04
C GLY A 135 -13.41 16.05 18.36
N ARG A 136 -12.53 16.76 19.08
CA ARG A 136 -11.23 17.19 18.54
C ARG A 136 -10.35 16.01 18.12
N ALA A 137 -10.34 14.92 18.88
CA ALA A 137 -9.50 13.76 18.56
C ALA A 137 -9.90 13.09 17.23
N LEU A 138 -11.18 13.14 16.85
CA LEU A 138 -11.64 12.65 15.55
C LEU A 138 -11.22 13.61 14.43
N GLN A 139 -11.35 14.93 14.65
CA GLN A 139 -10.93 15.94 13.68
C GLN A 139 -9.41 15.89 13.41
N ASP A 140 -8.62 15.72 14.46
CA ASP A 140 -7.17 15.55 14.37
C ASP A 140 -6.84 14.29 13.55
N HIS A 141 -7.52 13.17 13.81
CA HIS A 141 -7.34 11.95 13.02
C HIS A 141 -7.77 12.11 11.55
N GLU A 142 -8.89 12.76 11.26
CA GLU A 142 -9.32 13.03 9.88
C GLU A 142 -8.30 13.88 9.12
N LYS A 143 -7.64 14.82 9.82
CA LYS A 143 -6.55 15.60 9.25
C LYS A 143 -5.31 14.74 8.98
N ASP A 144 -4.92 13.91 9.95
CA ASP A 144 -3.79 12.99 9.80
C ASP A 144 -4.01 12.01 8.64
N HIS A 145 -5.22 11.44 8.54
CA HIS A 145 -5.58 10.50 7.50
C HIS A 145 -5.59 11.17 6.11
N ARG A 146 -6.10 12.41 6.01
CA ARG A 146 -6.01 13.19 4.77
C ARG A 146 -4.56 13.43 4.34
N SER A 147 -3.70 13.79 5.30
CA SER A 147 -2.27 14.03 5.04
C SER A 147 -1.57 12.75 4.57
N PHE A 148 -1.92 11.60 5.17
CA PHE A 148 -1.44 10.29 4.74
C PHE A 148 -1.84 9.99 3.28
N LEU A 149 -3.12 10.16 2.92
CA LEU A 149 -3.59 9.89 1.56
C LEU A 149 -2.88 10.76 0.51
N GLN A 150 -2.59 12.01 0.84
CA GLN A 150 -1.83 12.91 -0.04
C GLN A 150 -0.36 12.49 -0.17
N ALA A 151 0.26 12.02 0.90
CA ALA A 151 1.63 11.48 0.83
C ALA A 151 1.69 10.23 -0.05
N LEU A 152 0.67 9.37 0.01
CA LEU A 152 0.55 8.20 -0.87
C LEU A 152 0.40 8.60 -2.34
N GLU A 153 -0.48 9.57 -2.64
CA GLU A 153 -0.66 10.10 -4.01
C GLU A 153 0.62 10.73 -4.56
N LEU A 154 1.37 11.46 -3.71
CA LEU A 154 2.67 11.99 -4.08
C LEU A 154 3.68 10.88 -4.37
N LYS A 155 3.72 9.82 -3.54
CA LYS A 155 4.60 8.67 -3.75
C LYS A 155 4.31 8.00 -5.09
N GLU A 156 3.04 7.69 -5.38
CA GLU A 156 2.62 7.08 -6.65
C GLU A 156 3.04 7.95 -7.84
N SER A 157 2.80 9.26 -7.77
CA SER A 157 3.20 10.22 -8.80
C SER A 157 4.72 10.25 -9.03
N LEU A 158 5.53 10.21 -7.96
CA LEU A 158 6.99 10.17 -8.06
C LEU A 158 7.49 8.84 -8.63
N THR A 159 6.90 7.72 -8.23
CA THR A 159 7.22 6.39 -8.77
C THR A 159 6.99 6.36 -10.28
N ASP A 160 5.87 6.89 -10.76
CA ASP A 160 5.56 7.00 -12.19
C ASP A 160 6.53 7.95 -12.92
N GLN A 161 6.79 9.14 -12.34
CA GLN A 161 7.67 10.14 -12.95
C GLN A 161 9.12 9.65 -13.07
N LEU A 162 9.61 8.95 -12.05
CA LEU A 162 10.98 8.46 -11.98
C LEU A 162 11.16 7.10 -12.66
N GLN A 163 10.07 6.48 -13.10
CA GLN A 163 10.04 5.14 -13.69
C GLN A 163 10.71 4.10 -12.77
N THR A 164 10.45 4.20 -11.47
CA THR A 164 10.94 3.25 -10.47
C THR A 164 9.84 2.28 -10.08
N THR A 165 10.20 1.21 -9.37
CA THR A 165 9.18 0.46 -8.61
C THR A 165 8.80 1.20 -7.32
N ASN A 166 7.75 0.73 -6.63
CA ASN A 166 7.33 1.24 -5.32
C ASN A 166 8.40 1.14 -4.22
N ASP A 167 9.40 0.28 -4.44
CA ASP A 167 10.55 0.05 -3.56
C ASP A 167 11.83 0.72 -4.10
N GLY A 168 11.71 1.53 -5.16
CA GLY A 168 12.82 2.31 -5.72
C GLY A 168 13.76 1.54 -6.65
N TRP A 169 13.39 0.34 -7.10
CA TRP A 169 14.21 -0.41 -8.06
C TRP A 169 14.17 0.23 -9.45
N ILE A 170 15.34 0.28 -10.10
CA ILE A 170 15.50 0.75 -11.47
C ILE A 170 16.48 -0.12 -12.26
N GLN A 171 16.35 -0.10 -13.58
CA GLN A 171 17.32 -0.71 -14.48
C GLN A 171 18.66 0.02 -14.39
N SER A 172 19.75 -0.74 -14.37
CA SER A 172 21.11 -0.19 -14.20
C SER A 172 21.48 0.86 -15.25
N GLU A 173 20.93 0.72 -16.45
CA GLU A 173 21.13 1.58 -17.61
C GLU A 173 20.52 2.97 -17.41
N LEU A 174 19.50 3.09 -16.55
CA LEU A 174 18.77 4.32 -16.27
C LEU A 174 19.30 5.04 -15.02
N TRP A 175 20.26 4.46 -14.30
CA TRP A 175 20.71 4.93 -12.98
C TRP A 175 21.09 6.41 -12.96
N ASP A 176 21.95 6.85 -13.87
CA ASP A 176 22.45 8.23 -13.89
C ASP A 176 21.33 9.23 -14.20
N GLU A 177 20.41 8.88 -15.11
CA GLU A 177 19.26 9.71 -15.47
C GLU A 177 18.25 9.81 -14.32
N THR A 178 17.85 8.68 -13.74
CA THR A 178 16.92 8.65 -12.61
C THR A 178 17.49 9.39 -11.41
N GLN A 179 18.79 9.28 -11.13
CA GLN A 179 19.42 9.99 -10.01
C GLN A 179 19.30 11.52 -10.18
N GLU A 180 19.45 12.03 -11.40
CA GLU A 180 19.30 13.45 -11.68
C GLU A 180 17.84 13.90 -11.63
N ASN A 181 16.93 13.10 -12.19
CA ASN A 181 15.49 13.35 -12.09
C ASN A 181 15.00 13.36 -10.64
N HIS A 182 15.51 12.45 -9.80
CA HIS A 182 15.21 12.41 -8.38
C HIS A 182 15.65 13.68 -7.66
N LYS A 183 16.89 14.17 -7.92
CA LYS A 183 17.36 15.44 -7.35
C LYS A 183 16.46 16.60 -7.77
N ASN A 184 16.08 16.66 -9.05
CA ASN A 184 15.22 17.73 -9.56
C ASN A 184 13.82 17.69 -8.92
N ALA A 185 13.23 16.51 -8.78
CA ALA A 185 11.96 16.33 -8.09
C ALA A 185 12.03 16.76 -6.63
N PHE A 186 13.10 16.35 -5.92
CA PHE A 186 13.35 16.73 -4.54
C PHE A 186 13.52 18.24 -4.37
N MET A 187 14.31 18.89 -5.23
CA MET A 187 14.49 20.35 -5.19
C MET A 187 13.17 21.09 -5.47
N THR A 188 12.39 20.62 -6.45
CA THR A 188 11.05 21.18 -6.74
C THR A 188 10.13 21.10 -5.53
N LEU A 189 10.14 19.95 -4.82
CA LEU A 189 9.37 19.76 -3.60
C LEU A 189 9.83 20.70 -2.49
N LEU A 190 11.14 20.82 -2.27
CA LEU A 190 11.71 21.73 -1.28
C LEU A 190 11.36 23.20 -1.57
N GLU A 191 11.40 23.62 -2.84
CA GLU A 191 11.01 24.96 -3.25
C GLU A 191 9.52 25.21 -3.00
N ALA A 192 8.65 24.26 -3.35
CA ALA A 192 7.21 24.34 -3.08
C ALA A 192 6.90 24.46 -1.58
N ILE A 193 7.68 23.77 -0.73
CA ILE A 193 7.58 23.84 0.73
C ILE A 193 8.11 25.16 1.29
N SER A 194 9.12 25.75 0.64
CA SER A 194 9.83 26.94 1.14
C SER A 194 9.16 28.27 0.75
N GLN A 195 8.10 28.26 -0.07
CA GLN A 195 7.38 29.48 -0.44
C GLN A 195 6.31 29.84 0.61
N PRO A 196 6.44 30.99 1.29
CA PRO A 196 5.36 31.56 2.11
C PRO A 196 4.36 32.24 1.17
N ASP A 197 3.07 31.97 1.37
CA ASP A 197 1.93 32.51 0.63
C ASP A 197 1.66 31.91 -0.76
N SER A 198 1.00 30.74 -0.74
CA SER A 198 -0.22 30.60 -1.54
C SER A 198 -1.31 30.03 -0.64
N ASP A 199 -2.40 30.79 -0.55
CA ASP A 199 -3.56 30.64 0.35
C ASP A 199 -4.38 29.34 0.13
N GLN A 200 -3.78 28.31 -0.48
CA GLN A 200 -4.35 26.98 -0.69
C GLN A 200 -3.31 25.85 -0.62
N SER A 201 -2.03 26.14 -0.38
CA SER A 201 -0.97 25.18 -0.68
C SER A 201 -0.45 24.43 0.54
N TRP A 202 -0.16 25.04 1.70
CA TRP A 202 0.44 24.25 2.81
C TRP A 202 0.03 24.50 4.27
N TYR A 203 -1.15 24.02 4.67
CA TYR A 203 -1.57 23.78 6.08
C TYR A 203 -0.76 22.68 6.81
N TRP A 204 0.36 22.21 6.22
CA TRP A 204 1.01 20.92 6.53
C TRP A 204 2.33 21.02 7.32
N MET A 205 2.80 22.22 7.70
CA MET A 205 4.00 22.36 8.55
C MET A 205 3.80 23.14 9.85
N ASP A 206 2.71 23.90 9.99
CA ASP A 206 2.54 24.80 11.16
C ASP A 206 2.13 24.07 12.45
N GLN A 207 1.64 22.82 12.37
CA GLN A 207 1.17 22.07 13.54
C GLN A 207 2.11 20.97 14.04
N THR A 208 3.11 20.55 13.26
CA THR A 208 4.15 19.63 13.77
C THR A 208 5.20 20.33 14.62
N SER A 209 5.29 21.67 14.53
CA SER A 209 6.25 22.48 15.30
C SER A 209 5.70 22.92 16.67
N SER A 210 4.37 23.02 16.85
CA SER A 210 3.80 23.49 18.13
C SER A 210 3.79 22.43 19.22
N ASP A 211 3.69 21.14 18.85
CA ASP A 211 3.45 20.04 19.81
C ASP A 211 4.62 19.04 19.94
N LEU A 212 5.68 19.18 19.16
CA LEU A 212 6.88 18.35 19.26
C LEU A 212 8.12 19.22 19.44
N GLY A 213 8.72 19.15 20.64
CA GLY A 213 10.00 19.77 20.93
C GLY A 213 11.07 19.34 19.91
N THR A 214 11.60 20.31 19.17
CA THR A 214 12.91 20.30 18.49
C THR A 214 13.37 18.97 17.87
N GLY A 215 12.52 18.31 17.11
CA GLY A 215 12.87 17.15 16.28
C GLY A 215 12.29 17.29 14.87
N PRO A 216 12.96 16.82 13.82
CA PRO A 216 12.43 16.90 12.46
C PRO A 216 11.12 16.08 12.34
N PRO A 217 10.15 16.51 11.51
CA PRO A 217 8.90 15.79 11.30
C PRO A 217 9.17 14.37 10.81
N VAL A 218 8.49 13.39 11.40
CA VAL A 218 8.62 11.94 11.11
C VAL A 218 8.52 11.63 9.62
N LEU A 219 7.73 12.39 8.85
CA LEU A 219 7.56 12.25 7.40
C LEU A 219 8.82 12.55 6.58
N ILE A 220 9.74 13.39 7.07
CA ILE A 220 11.01 13.67 6.37
C ILE A 220 11.95 12.46 6.48
N TRP A 221 11.80 11.62 7.50
CA TRP A 221 12.62 10.40 7.63
C TRP A 221 12.17 9.31 6.65
N GLU A 222 10.86 9.09 6.48
CA GLU A 222 10.37 7.99 5.62
C GLU A 222 10.62 8.18 4.11
N LEU A 223 10.91 9.41 3.66
CA LEU A 223 11.30 9.70 2.28
C LEU A 223 12.82 9.53 2.02
N VAL A 224 13.60 9.16 3.03
CA VAL A 224 15.08 9.13 3.00
C VAL A 224 15.66 7.71 3.15
N GLN A 225 14.83 6.66 3.21
CA GLN A 225 15.29 5.27 3.16
C GLN A 225 14.71 4.54 1.96
#